data_AF-A0A2R6DJX6-F1
#
_entry.id   AF-A0A2R6DJX6-F1
#
_cell.length_a   1.000
_cell.length_b   1.000
_cell.length_c   1.000
_cell.angle_alpha   90.00
_cell.angle_beta   90.00
_cell.angle_gamma   90.00
#
_symmetry.space_group_name_H-M   'P 1'
#
loop_
_entity.id
_entity.type
_entity.pdbx_description
1 polymer ?
#
loop_
_entity_poly.entity_id
_entity_poly.type
_entity_poly.pdbx_seq_one_letter_code
_entity_poly.pdbx_strand_id
1 'polypeptide(L)'
;DAIDATELTDGDWDTAAGHTVIDSIEAIRRLSSTEFYHLYGESTNRALVFTNVTRGEGVMVALRVVKPTPHAVVLHGISEDDVWEHATDLARIEGFSLAVTDADFDAMLDGLRELP
;
A
#
# COMPACT_ATOMS: atom_id res chain seq x y z
N ASP A 1 10.85 2.16 11.01
CA ASP A 1 12.34 2.22 10.95
C ASP A 1 12.96 2.71 9.64
N ALA A 2 12.68 2.19 8.44
CA ALA A 2 13.22 2.81 7.20
C ALA A 2 12.37 3.96 6.64
N ILE A 3 11.04 3.82 6.73
CA ILE A 3 10.06 4.76 6.18
C ILE A 3 9.13 5.35 7.25
N ASP A 4 9.55 5.24 8.51
CA ASP A 4 8.75 5.61 9.69
C ASP A 4 7.31 5.07 9.68
N ALA A 5 7.13 3.83 9.17
CA ALA A 5 5.82 3.22 9.10
C ALA A 5 5.42 2.53 10.40
N THR A 6 4.14 2.66 10.74
CA THR A 6 3.48 1.93 11.82
C THR A 6 2.62 0.81 11.23
N GLU A 7 2.90 -0.42 11.63
CA GLU A 7 2.16 -1.59 11.18
C GLU A 7 0.83 -1.70 11.92
N LEU A 8 -0.25 -1.91 11.16
CA LEU A 8 -1.61 -2.06 11.65
C LEU A 8 -2.07 -3.51 11.67
N THR A 9 -1.50 -4.35 10.81
CA THR A 9 -1.89 -5.75 10.62
C THR A 9 -0.75 -6.52 9.96
N ASP A 10 -0.43 -7.68 10.53
CA ASP A 10 0.48 -8.66 9.93
C ASP A 10 -0.15 -9.35 8.71
N GLY A 11 0.68 -9.65 7.71
CA GLY A 11 0.34 -10.46 6.54
C GLY A 11 0.93 -11.87 6.60
N ASP A 12 0.75 -12.62 5.50
CA ASP A 12 1.26 -13.99 5.36
C ASP A 12 2.78 -14.05 5.11
N TRP A 13 3.44 -12.90 4.89
CA TRP A 13 4.83 -12.81 4.46
C TRP A 13 5.62 -11.82 5.32
N ASP A 14 6.80 -12.25 5.79
CA ASP A 14 7.69 -11.41 6.61
C ASP A 14 8.61 -10.50 5.77
N THR A 15 8.62 -10.63 4.44
CA THR A 15 9.53 -9.90 3.55
C THR A 15 8.87 -9.55 2.22
N ALA A 16 9.27 -8.45 1.59
CA ALA A 16 8.92 -8.10 0.21
C ALA A 16 10.21 -7.87 -0.60
N ALA A 17 10.25 -8.32 -1.86
CA ALA A 17 11.44 -8.24 -2.73
C ALA A 17 11.56 -6.90 -3.48
N GLY A 18 10.93 -5.84 -2.97
CA GLY A 18 10.94 -4.51 -3.55
C GLY A 18 9.63 -3.75 -3.27
N HIS A 19 9.53 -2.54 -3.80
CA HIS A 19 8.38 -1.67 -3.58
C HIS A 19 7.95 -0.96 -4.87
N THR A 20 6.71 -0.47 -4.88
CA THR A 20 6.16 0.43 -5.91
C THR A 20 5.42 1.56 -5.21
N VAL A 21 5.77 2.81 -5.53
CA VAL A 21 5.09 4.00 -5.01
C VAL A 21 4.06 4.48 -6.03
N ILE A 22 2.82 4.66 -5.58
CA ILE A 22 1.65 4.90 -6.42
C ILE A 22 0.95 6.16 -5.90
N ASP A 23 0.90 7.19 -6.74
CA ASP A 23 0.00 8.32 -6.52
C ASP A 23 -1.42 7.90 -6.87
N SER A 24 -2.28 7.77 -5.86
CA SER A 24 -3.64 7.26 -6.04
C SER A 24 -4.49 8.15 -6.94
N ILE A 25 -4.28 9.47 -6.90
CA ILE A 25 -5.05 10.45 -7.65
C ILE A 25 -4.59 10.51 -9.10
N GLU A 26 -3.27 10.49 -9.34
CA GLU A 26 -2.75 10.48 -10.70
C GLU A 26 -2.97 9.11 -11.38
N ALA A 27 -2.93 8.01 -10.63
CA ALA A 27 -3.24 6.68 -11.16
C ALA A 27 -4.68 6.61 -11.69
N ILE A 28 -5.69 7.01 -10.91
CA ILE A 28 -7.10 6.99 -11.37
C ILE A 28 -7.36 7.97 -12.52
N ARG A 29 -6.64 9.09 -12.58
CA ARG A 29 -6.83 10.11 -13.63
C ARG A 29 -6.26 9.69 -14.97
N ARG A 30 -5.15 8.96 -14.97
CA ARG A 30 -4.35 8.72 -16.18
C ARG A 30 -4.43 7.29 -16.70
N LEU A 31 -4.63 6.31 -15.82
CA LEU A 31 -4.64 4.91 -16.19
C LEU A 31 -6.03 4.48 -16.65
N SER A 32 -6.07 3.71 -17.73
CA SER A 32 -7.26 2.94 -18.08
C SER A 32 -7.52 1.85 -17.03
N SER A 33 -8.73 1.28 -17.02
CA SER A 33 -9.07 0.16 -16.12
C SER A 33 -8.11 -1.02 -16.24
N THR A 34 -7.61 -1.30 -17.45
CA THR A 34 -6.65 -2.40 -17.70
C THR A 34 -5.27 -2.09 -17.12
N GLU A 35 -4.75 -0.88 -17.32
CA GLU A 35 -3.46 -0.47 -16.76
C GLU A 35 -3.51 -0.40 -15.23
N PHE A 36 -4.63 0.09 -14.69
CA PHE A 36 -4.87 0.06 -13.26
C PHE A 36 -4.88 -1.38 -12.74
N TYR A 37 -5.56 -2.32 -13.43
CA TYR A 37 -5.53 -3.74 -13.03
C TYR A 37 -4.11 -4.33 -13.04
N HIS A 38 -3.30 -4.03 -14.06
CA HIS A 38 -1.91 -4.51 -14.15
C HIS A 38 -1.03 -3.97 -13.03
N LEU A 39 -1.20 -2.70 -12.66
CA LEU A 39 -0.46 -2.08 -11.57
C LEU A 39 -0.64 -2.81 -10.24
N TYR A 40 -1.85 -3.33 -9.97
CA TYR A 40 -2.13 -4.13 -8.76
C TYR A 40 -1.79 -5.63 -8.94
N GLY A 41 -1.96 -6.19 -10.14
CA GLY A 41 -1.91 -7.64 -10.38
C GLY A 41 -0.55 -8.24 -10.79
N GLU A 42 0.38 -7.46 -11.33
CA GLU A 42 1.70 -8.00 -11.75
C GLU A 42 2.72 -8.11 -10.60
N SER A 43 2.46 -7.50 -9.44
CA SER A 43 3.44 -7.35 -8.36
C SER A 43 3.03 -8.11 -7.09
N THR A 44 3.31 -9.41 -7.03
CA THR A 44 3.01 -10.24 -5.84
C THR A 44 4.04 -10.14 -4.74
N ASN A 45 5.33 -10.25 -5.09
CA ASN A 45 6.42 -10.28 -4.11
C ASN A 45 6.97 -8.87 -3.82
N ARG A 46 6.09 -7.88 -3.60
CA ARG A 46 6.44 -6.47 -3.39
C ARG A 46 5.53 -5.80 -2.38
N ALA A 47 6.00 -4.68 -1.83
CA ALA A 47 5.19 -3.72 -1.09
C ALA A 47 4.59 -2.66 -2.04
N LEU A 48 3.32 -2.33 -1.89
CA LEU A 48 2.67 -1.22 -2.60
C LEU A 48 2.49 -0.04 -1.64
N VAL A 49 3.06 1.11 -1.98
CA VAL A 49 2.98 2.33 -1.18
C VAL A 49 2.07 3.33 -1.89
N PHE A 50 0.91 3.62 -1.30
CA PHE A 50 -0.07 4.52 -1.87
C PHE A 50 0.02 5.90 -1.23
N THR A 51 0.27 6.92 -2.05
CA THR A 51 0.23 8.32 -1.63
C THR A 51 -1.06 8.99 -2.10
N ASN A 52 -1.30 10.21 -1.59
CA ASN A 52 -2.49 11.01 -1.89
C ASN A 52 -3.79 10.24 -1.61
N VAL A 53 -3.79 9.47 -0.52
CA VAL A 53 -4.94 8.75 0.02
C VAL A 53 -5.60 9.57 1.13
N THR A 54 -6.89 9.36 1.36
CA THR A 54 -7.62 10.01 2.47
C THR A 54 -7.79 9.09 3.66
N ARG A 55 -8.32 7.88 3.45
CA ARG A 55 -8.53 6.87 4.52
C ARG A 55 -8.12 5.46 4.10
N GLY A 56 -7.60 5.29 2.89
CA GLY A 56 -7.27 3.98 2.31
C GLY A 56 -8.45 3.15 1.79
N GLU A 57 -9.71 3.50 2.07
CA GLU A 57 -10.90 2.71 1.67
C GLU A 57 -10.88 2.26 0.20
N GLY A 58 -10.61 3.18 -0.74
CA GLY A 58 -10.54 2.86 -2.16
C GLY A 58 -9.43 1.85 -2.50
N VAL A 59 -8.28 1.91 -1.82
CA VAL A 59 -7.18 0.95 -1.96
C VAL A 59 -7.61 -0.41 -1.45
N MET A 60 -8.27 -0.46 -0.29
CA MET A 60 -8.76 -1.71 0.29
C MET A 60 -9.81 -2.39 -0.60
N VAL A 61 -10.74 -1.60 -1.16
CA VAL A 61 -11.74 -2.11 -2.10
C VAL A 61 -11.09 -2.61 -3.40
N ALA A 62 -10.07 -1.91 -3.91
CA ALA A 62 -9.34 -2.36 -5.10
C ALA A 62 -8.63 -3.71 -4.85
N LEU A 63 -7.95 -3.85 -3.72
CA LEU A 63 -7.24 -5.08 -3.34
C LEU A 63 -8.18 -6.26 -3.07
N ARG A 64 -9.45 -6.00 -2.73
CA ARG A 64 -10.47 -7.04 -2.58
C ARG A 64 -10.83 -7.73 -3.90
N VAL A 65 -10.70 -7.02 -5.01
CA VAL A 65 -11.13 -7.49 -6.34
C VAL A 65 -9.97 -7.77 -7.29
N VAL A 66 -8.75 -7.33 -6.96
CA VAL A 66 -7.55 -7.65 -7.73
C VAL A 66 -6.79 -8.80 -7.08
N LYS A 67 -6.46 -9.79 -7.91
CA LYS A 67 -5.62 -10.92 -7.52
C LYS A 67 -4.52 -11.15 -8.54
N PRO A 68 -3.35 -11.63 -8.10
CA PRO A 68 -2.94 -11.90 -6.70
C PRO A 68 -2.70 -10.62 -5.85
N THR A 69 -2.68 -10.75 -4.52
CA THR A 69 -2.42 -9.64 -3.58
C THR A 69 -0.91 -9.44 -3.34
N PRO A 70 -0.46 -8.21 -3.01
CA PRO A 70 0.93 -7.93 -2.66
C PRO A 70 1.28 -8.52 -1.29
N HIS A 71 2.57 -8.50 -0.92
CA HIS A 71 3.00 -8.91 0.42
C HIS A 71 2.66 -7.85 1.48
N ALA A 72 2.76 -6.57 1.11
CA ALA A 72 2.50 -5.47 2.01
C ALA A 72 1.88 -4.26 1.29
N VAL A 73 1.12 -3.47 2.05
CA VAL A 73 0.49 -2.22 1.62
C VAL A 73 0.80 -1.15 2.65
N VAL A 74 1.28 0.00 2.18
CA VAL A 74 1.56 1.16 3.01
C VAL A 74 0.70 2.33 2.54
N LEU A 75 -0.05 2.94 3.46
CA LEU A 75 -0.82 4.15 3.19
C LEU A 75 -0.04 5.37 3.69
N HIS A 76 0.40 6.21 2.77
CA HIS A 76 1.22 7.39 3.07
C HIS A 76 0.36 8.65 3.27
N GLY A 77 0.80 9.49 4.21
CA GLY A 77 0.22 10.80 4.48
C GLY A 77 -0.99 10.79 5.41
N ILE A 78 -1.23 9.66 6.10
CA ILE A 78 -2.33 9.48 7.05
C ILE A 78 -1.84 8.76 8.30
N SER A 79 -2.49 9.03 9.45
CA SER A 79 -2.19 8.36 10.72
C SER A 79 -3.10 7.14 10.94
N GLU A 80 -2.81 6.34 11.96
CA GLU A 80 -3.61 5.17 12.33
C GLU A 80 -5.08 5.53 12.59
N ASP A 81 -5.34 6.68 13.19
CA ASP A 81 -6.68 7.17 13.54
C ASP A 81 -7.50 7.61 12.31
N ASP A 82 -6.84 7.88 11.18
CA ASP A 82 -7.48 8.31 9.94
C ASP A 82 -7.89 7.12 9.04
N VAL A 83 -7.33 5.93 9.30
CA VAL A 83 -7.55 4.74 8.49
C VAL A 83 -9.00 4.30 8.56
N TRP A 84 -9.52 3.87 7.41
CA TRP A 84 -10.85 3.30 7.32
C TRP A 84 -11.01 2.10 8.27
N GLU A 85 -12.06 2.10 9.08
CA GLU A 85 -12.28 1.14 10.18
C GLU A 85 -12.29 -0.34 9.76
N HIS A 86 -12.51 -0.64 8.48
CA HIS A 86 -12.52 -2.00 7.94
C HIS A 86 -11.21 -2.42 7.26
N ALA A 87 -10.21 -1.54 7.21
CA ALA A 87 -8.98 -1.79 6.47
C ALA A 87 -8.17 -2.95 7.04
N THR A 88 -7.99 -3.01 8.36
CA THR A 88 -7.23 -4.08 9.03
C THR A 88 -7.90 -5.45 8.86
N ASP A 89 -9.22 -5.51 9.02
CA ASP A 89 -9.97 -6.76 8.80
C ASP A 89 -9.88 -7.24 7.34
N LEU A 90 -9.94 -6.32 6.37
CA LEU A 90 -9.78 -6.68 4.97
C LEU A 90 -8.35 -7.14 4.67
N ALA A 91 -7.33 -6.47 5.21
CA ALA A 91 -5.93 -6.90 5.08
C ALA A 91 -5.71 -8.32 5.61
N ARG A 92 -6.27 -8.65 6.79
CA ARG A 92 -6.22 -10.01 7.37
C ARG A 92 -6.89 -11.05 6.49
N ILE A 93 -8.06 -10.73 5.92
CA ILE A 93 -8.78 -11.65 5.02
C ILE A 93 -7.97 -11.92 3.75
N GLU A 94 -7.26 -10.91 3.27
CA GLU A 94 -6.52 -10.97 2.01
C GLU A 94 -5.05 -11.41 2.14
N GLY A 95 -4.54 -11.51 3.38
CA GLY A 95 -3.22 -12.07 3.71
C GLY A 95 -2.03 -11.15 3.49
N PHE A 96 -2.22 -9.83 3.45
CA PHE A 96 -1.13 -8.85 3.27
C PHE A 96 -0.92 -7.97 4.50
N SER A 97 0.33 -7.57 4.76
CA SER A 97 0.61 -6.62 5.84
C SER A 97 0.09 -5.24 5.49
N LEU A 98 -0.55 -4.56 6.44
CA LEU A 98 -1.02 -3.18 6.28
C LEU A 98 -0.29 -2.27 7.25
N ALA A 99 0.26 -1.17 6.73
CA ALA A 99 0.91 -0.14 7.52
C ALA A 99 0.51 1.26 7.06
N VAL A 100 0.78 2.25 7.92
CA VAL A 100 0.65 3.68 7.62
C VAL A 100 1.97 4.38 7.85
N THR A 101 2.18 5.52 7.18
CA THR A 101 3.28 6.44 7.50
C THR A 101 2.84 7.87 7.23
N ASP A 102 3.15 8.77 8.15
CA ASP A 102 2.99 10.22 8.01
C ASP A 102 4.33 10.93 7.75
N ALA A 103 5.39 10.16 7.45
CA ALA A 103 6.68 10.70 7.06
C ALA A 103 6.56 11.64 5.87
N ASP A 104 7.44 12.65 5.82
CA ASP A 104 7.59 13.48 4.64
C ASP A 104 7.84 12.61 3.40
N PHE A 105 7.23 12.99 2.27
CA PHE A 105 7.26 12.17 1.06
C PHE A 105 8.68 11.92 0.55
N ASP A 106 9.55 12.94 0.57
CA ASP A 106 10.93 12.78 0.10
C ASP A 106 11.73 11.89 1.06
N ALA A 107 11.52 12.05 2.37
CA ALA A 107 12.13 11.19 3.38
C ALA A 107 11.69 9.72 3.25
N MET A 108 10.39 9.48 3.02
CA MET A 108 9.86 8.13 2.76
C MET A 108 10.49 7.53 1.49
N LEU A 109 10.61 8.32 0.42
CA LEU A 109 11.24 7.85 -0.82
C LEU A 109 12.72 7.49 -0.63
N ASP A 110 13.46 8.30 0.12
CA ASP A 110 14.86 8.01 0.43
C ASP A 110 14.98 6.74 1.26
N GLY A 111 14.15 6.57 2.29
CA GLY A 111 14.10 5.35 3.09
C GLY A 111 13.76 4.10 2.28
N LEU A 112 12.81 4.19 1.34
CA LEU A 112 12.45 3.08 0.44
C LEU A 112 13.63 2.68 -0.47
N ARG A 113 14.46 3.63 -0.93
CA ARG A 113 15.61 3.35 -1.79
C ARG A 113 16.75 2.63 -1.08
N GLU A 114 16.81 2.73 0.24
CA GLU A 114 17.79 2.03 1.07
C GLU A 114 17.41 0.56 1.33
N LEU A 115 16.15 0.20 1.08
CA LEU A 115 15.68 -1.17 1.19
C LEU A 115 16.15 -2.02 -0.01
N PRO A 116 16.49 -3.31 0.21
CA PRO A 116 17.01 -4.20 -0.81
C PRO A 116 16.02 -4.52 -1.94
#